data_AF-A0A2N1A223-F1
#
_entry.id   AF-A0A2N1A223-F1
#
_cell.length_a   1.000
_cell.length_b   1.000
_cell.length_c   1.000
_cell.angle_alpha   90.00
_cell.angle_beta   90.00
_cell.angle_gamma   90.00
#
_symmetry.space_group_name_H-M   'P 1'
#
loop_
_entity.id
_entity.type
_entity.pdbx_description
1 polymer ?
#
loop_
_entity_poly.entity_id
_entity_poly.type
_entity_poly.pdbx_seq_one_letter_code
_entity_poly.pdbx_strand_id
1 'polypeptide(L)'
;MFTSQVVKDRAGQFYIICLRNQGRHNLAIQPETFYNTQASYQFVTSLQAPLGLWQNIASSNSFFSLQRWQNTNPSLSIEHYVAEVLVQGFVEVYKTADVQLLQQQSNQTRVKDSFGRGYQLQPAASLLLGNGNDIKQIRSKTEAELFIQKLSLDDDAISQLLKANNVNSPKPPSEALVSALIDGELVVSVLPPVRKPVSKTEFVEQAMTLNEPAPVAPSNHDKAAPVSNDRSDNGDAEALMKAAEDGTPFCEECENAKSAA
;
A
#
# COMPACT_ATOMS: atom_id res chain seq x y z
N MET A 1 -0.69 -16.73 3.08
CA MET A 1 0.68 -16.62 3.60
C MET A 1 0.78 -15.26 4.26
N PHE A 2 1.05 -15.20 5.57
CA PHE A 2 1.36 -13.92 6.23
C PHE A 2 2.58 -13.30 5.53
N THR A 3 2.69 -11.97 5.44
CA THR A 3 3.87 -11.29 4.91
C THR A 3 4.30 -10.19 5.88
N SER A 4 3.38 -9.31 6.19
CA SER A 4 3.58 -8.15 7.05
C SER A 4 2.22 -7.64 7.51
N GLN A 5 2.12 -7.13 8.73
CA GLN A 5 0.92 -6.44 9.18
C GLN A 5 1.28 -5.21 10.01
N VAL A 6 0.55 -4.11 9.77
CA VAL A 6 0.70 -2.90 10.57
C VAL A 6 -0.23 -2.96 11.76
N VAL A 7 0.31 -2.62 12.93
CA VAL A 7 -0.41 -2.55 14.19
C VAL A 7 -0.11 -1.22 14.86
N LYS A 8 -1.05 -0.77 15.68
CA LYS A 8 -0.94 0.46 16.48
C LYS A 8 -0.80 0.08 17.95
N ASP A 9 0.06 0.72 18.70
CA ASP A 9 0.09 0.53 20.16
C ASP A 9 -0.95 1.41 20.88
N ARG A 10 -1.10 1.22 22.19
CA ARG A 10 -1.98 2.05 23.03
C ARG A 10 -1.55 3.52 23.10
N ALA A 11 -0.28 3.85 22.84
CA ALA A 11 0.23 5.22 22.81
C ALA A 11 0.03 5.89 21.43
N GLY A 12 -0.48 5.16 20.45
CA GLY A 12 -0.73 5.62 19.10
C GLY A 12 0.46 5.56 18.13
N GLN A 13 1.56 4.89 18.52
CA GLN A 13 2.67 4.60 17.62
C GLN A 13 2.31 3.43 16.70
N PHE A 14 2.84 3.45 15.47
CA PHE A 14 2.61 2.39 14.48
C PHE A 14 3.85 1.52 14.33
N TYR A 15 3.62 0.21 14.18
CA TYR A 15 4.67 -0.78 13.98
C TYR A 15 4.28 -1.72 12.84
N ILE A 16 5.26 -2.11 12.03
CA ILE A 16 5.12 -3.16 11.02
C ILE A 16 5.72 -4.44 11.61
N ILE A 17 4.92 -5.49 11.69
CA ILE A 17 5.36 -6.81 12.17
C ILE A 17 5.55 -7.71 10.96
N CYS A 18 6.75 -8.29 10.85
CA CYS A 18 7.18 -9.11 9.73
C CYS A 18 7.78 -10.43 10.23
N LEU A 19 7.71 -11.48 9.41
CA LEU A 19 8.50 -12.69 9.65
C LEU A 19 9.87 -12.55 8.97
N ARG A 20 10.93 -12.92 9.68
CA ARG A 20 12.31 -12.76 9.20
C ARG A 20 12.61 -13.48 7.87
N ASN A 21 12.00 -14.65 7.64
CA ASN A 21 12.17 -15.39 6.37
C ASN A 21 11.45 -14.77 5.17
N GLN A 22 10.52 -13.84 5.40
CA GLN A 22 9.70 -13.26 4.33
C GLN A 22 10.10 -11.83 3.99
N GLY A 23 10.88 -11.18 4.88
CA GLY A 23 11.37 -9.84 4.66
C GLY A 23 12.40 -9.76 3.54
N ARG A 24 12.23 -8.79 2.64
CA ARG A 24 13.37 -8.24 1.90
C ARG A 24 14.20 -7.49 2.93
N HIS A 25 15.30 -8.09 3.40
CA HIS A 25 16.24 -7.40 4.29
C HIS A 25 16.82 -6.18 3.57
N ASN A 26 16.20 -5.02 3.78
CA ASN A 26 16.80 -3.75 3.43
C ASN A 26 17.67 -3.32 4.62
N LEU A 27 18.97 -3.19 4.38
CA LEU A 27 19.96 -2.89 5.42
C LEU A 27 19.72 -1.56 6.14
N ALA A 28 18.95 -0.66 5.52
CA ALA A 28 18.70 0.68 6.04
C ALA A 28 17.74 0.71 7.23
N ILE A 29 16.79 -0.22 7.32
CA ILE A 29 15.80 -0.22 8.40
C ILE A 29 16.22 -1.24 9.43
N GLN A 30 16.53 -0.77 10.62
CA GLN A 30 16.82 -1.65 11.74
C GLN A 30 15.52 -2.03 12.45
N PRO A 31 15.28 -3.32 12.72
CA PRO A 31 14.18 -3.74 13.56
C PRO A 31 14.44 -3.32 15.01
N GLU A 32 13.36 -3.12 15.76
CA GLU A 32 13.40 -2.96 17.22
C GLU A 32 14.02 -4.20 17.86
N THR A 33 14.89 -3.98 18.84
CA THR A 33 15.63 -5.07 19.50
C THR A 33 14.99 -5.43 20.84
N PHE A 34 14.79 -6.73 21.05
CA PHE A 34 14.12 -7.26 22.23
C PHE A 34 15.05 -8.26 22.93
N TYR A 35 15.43 -7.96 24.17
CA TYR A 35 16.37 -8.79 24.94
C TYR A 35 15.72 -9.62 26.04
N ASN A 36 14.46 -9.31 26.38
CA ASN A 36 13.76 -9.89 27.53
C ASN A 36 12.34 -10.28 27.14
N THR A 37 11.97 -11.54 27.40
CA THR A 37 10.65 -12.09 27.09
C THR A 37 9.53 -11.32 27.79
N GLN A 38 9.71 -10.91 29.04
CA GLN A 38 8.71 -10.16 29.80
C GLN A 38 8.47 -8.78 29.21
N ALA A 39 9.53 -8.06 28.85
CA ALA A 39 9.40 -6.75 28.19
C ALA A 39 8.75 -6.89 26.80
N SER A 40 9.13 -7.93 26.07
CA SER A 40 8.54 -8.26 24.76
C SER A 40 7.07 -8.62 24.88
N TYR A 41 6.68 -9.33 25.93
CA TYR A 41 5.29 -9.66 26.21
C TYR A 41 4.46 -8.43 26.55
N GLN A 42 4.99 -7.52 27.37
CA GLN A 42 4.37 -6.22 27.63
C GLN A 42 4.20 -5.41 26.35
N PHE A 43 5.21 -5.41 25.48
CA PHE A 43 5.12 -4.79 24.16
C PHE A 43 4.00 -5.42 23.33
N VAL A 44 3.99 -6.74 23.14
CA VAL A 44 2.97 -7.46 22.35
C VAL A 44 1.55 -7.20 22.87
N THR A 45 1.35 -7.23 24.19
CA THR A 45 0.04 -6.98 24.82
C THR A 45 -0.40 -5.51 24.81
N SER A 46 0.54 -4.59 24.58
CA SER A 46 0.25 -3.17 24.36
C SER A 46 -0.22 -2.86 22.94
N LEU A 47 -0.09 -3.80 21.99
CA LEU A 47 -0.49 -3.63 20.60
C LEU A 47 -1.99 -3.86 20.41
N GLN A 48 -2.61 -3.00 19.61
CA GLN A 48 -3.97 -3.13 19.10
C GLN A 48 -3.96 -4.06 17.87
N ALA A 49 -3.67 -5.33 18.11
CA ALA A 49 -3.60 -6.35 17.07
C ALA A 49 -5.00 -6.78 16.60
N PRO A 50 -5.22 -6.92 15.27
CA PRO A 50 -6.43 -7.55 14.75
C PRO A 50 -6.59 -8.99 15.25
N LEU A 51 -7.85 -9.44 15.35
CA LEU A 51 -8.16 -10.79 15.79
C LEU A 51 -7.44 -11.82 14.90
N GLY A 52 -6.74 -12.77 15.53
CA GLY A 52 -6.03 -13.84 14.83
C GLY A 52 -4.65 -13.48 14.30
N LEU A 53 -4.18 -12.22 14.41
CA LEU A 53 -2.83 -11.83 13.98
C LEU A 53 -1.74 -12.75 14.57
N TRP A 54 -1.78 -12.96 15.89
CA TRP A 54 -0.79 -13.80 16.58
C TRP A 54 -0.85 -15.26 16.14
N GLN A 55 -2.05 -15.78 15.88
CA GLN A 55 -2.24 -17.13 15.34
C GLN A 55 -1.66 -17.24 13.92
N ASN A 56 -1.83 -16.20 13.09
CA ASN A 56 -1.29 -16.15 11.74
C ASN A 56 0.24 -16.10 11.74
N ILE A 57 0.84 -15.29 12.63
CA ILE A 57 2.29 -15.25 12.83
C ILE A 57 2.81 -16.61 13.31
N ALA A 58 2.15 -17.21 14.30
CA ALA A 58 2.58 -18.48 14.87
C ALA A 58 2.48 -19.65 13.89
N SER A 59 1.42 -19.69 13.08
CA SER A 59 1.24 -20.71 12.03
C SER A 59 2.14 -20.50 10.81
N SER A 60 2.52 -19.26 10.51
CA SER A 60 3.39 -18.93 9.37
C SER A 60 4.88 -19.01 9.72
N ASN A 61 5.24 -19.07 11.01
CA ASN A 61 6.62 -19.23 11.45
C ASN A 61 7.07 -20.69 11.34
N SER A 62 7.91 -21.00 10.36
CA SER A 62 8.47 -22.32 10.14
C SER A 62 9.62 -22.70 11.09
N PHE A 63 10.28 -21.72 11.70
CA PHE A 63 11.48 -21.96 12.53
C PHE A 63 11.14 -22.29 13.97
N PHE A 64 10.02 -21.78 14.47
CA PHE A 64 9.57 -21.99 15.83
C PHE A 64 8.16 -22.59 15.79
N SER A 65 8.02 -23.87 16.16
CA SER A 65 6.74 -24.57 16.01
C SER A 65 5.81 -24.25 17.17
N LEU A 66 4.63 -23.66 16.86
CA LEU A 66 3.60 -23.37 17.86
C LEU A 66 3.18 -24.63 18.65
N GLN A 67 2.98 -25.76 17.98
CA GLN A 67 2.53 -27.00 18.64
C GLN A 67 3.57 -27.50 19.66
N ARG A 68 4.85 -27.49 19.29
CA ARG A 68 5.92 -27.90 20.21
C ARG A 68 6.02 -26.94 21.39
N TRP A 69 5.90 -25.64 21.14
CA TRP A 69 5.92 -24.64 22.20
C TRP A 69 4.73 -24.78 23.16
N GLN A 70 3.52 -25.00 22.66
CA GLN A 70 2.30 -25.20 23.46
C GLN A 70 2.38 -26.43 24.36
N ASN A 71 2.99 -27.52 23.88
CA ASN A 71 3.18 -28.72 24.71
C ASN A 71 4.08 -28.47 25.92
N THR A 72 5.08 -27.60 25.78
CA THR A 72 5.99 -27.21 26.87
C THR A 72 5.37 -26.13 27.76
N ASN A 73 4.49 -25.29 27.20
CA ASN A 73 3.91 -24.12 27.85
C ASN A 73 2.37 -24.11 27.80
N PRO A 74 1.68 -25.12 28.36
CA PRO A 74 0.23 -25.30 28.16
C PRO A 74 -0.63 -24.22 28.81
N SER A 75 -0.10 -23.51 29.80
CA SER A 75 -0.80 -22.43 30.51
C SER A 75 -0.51 -21.03 29.98
N LEU A 76 0.43 -20.89 29.03
CA LEU A 76 0.82 -19.59 28.50
C LEU A 76 -0.01 -19.23 27.27
N SER A 77 -0.25 -17.93 27.11
CA SER A 77 -1.01 -17.38 25.99
C SER A 77 -0.17 -17.30 24.71
N ILE A 78 -0.83 -17.14 23.55
CA ILE A 78 -0.12 -17.01 22.27
C ILE A 78 0.75 -15.74 22.18
N GLU A 79 0.44 -14.71 22.96
CA GLU A 79 1.26 -13.51 23.06
C GLU A 79 2.61 -13.80 23.71
N HIS A 80 2.68 -14.75 24.66
CA HIS A 80 3.96 -15.21 25.22
C HIS A 80 4.82 -15.90 24.15
N TYR A 81 4.18 -16.74 23.33
CA TYR A 81 4.85 -17.34 22.17
C TYR A 81 5.46 -16.26 21.28
N VAL A 82 4.66 -15.27 20.86
CA VAL A 82 5.15 -14.18 19.99
C VAL A 82 6.28 -13.39 20.66
N ALA A 83 6.18 -13.13 21.96
CA ALA A 83 7.22 -12.46 22.74
C ALA A 83 8.55 -13.23 22.73
N GLU A 84 8.53 -14.55 22.89
CA GLU A 84 9.75 -15.37 22.78
C GLU A 84 10.33 -15.34 21.37
N VAL A 85 9.46 -15.43 20.36
CA VAL A 85 9.86 -15.42 18.95
C VAL A 85 10.49 -14.07 18.54
N LEU A 86 10.02 -12.96 19.14
CA LEU A 86 10.61 -11.63 19.00
C LEU A 86 12.02 -11.57 19.60
N VAL A 87 12.21 -12.08 20.82
CA VAL A 87 13.53 -12.11 21.47
C VAL A 87 14.52 -12.96 20.67
N GLN A 88 14.05 -14.06 20.08
CA GLN A 88 14.87 -14.92 19.22
C GLN A 88 15.12 -14.31 17.83
N GLY A 89 14.42 -13.22 17.48
CA GLY A 89 14.57 -12.53 16.20
C GLY A 89 14.06 -13.32 15.00
N PHE A 90 13.03 -14.16 15.17
CA PHE A 90 12.32 -14.77 14.04
C PHE A 90 11.12 -13.92 13.57
N VAL A 91 10.58 -13.09 14.47
CA VAL A 91 9.65 -12.01 14.15
C VAL A 91 10.41 -10.70 14.32
N GLU A 92 10.27 -9.82 13.34
CA GLU A 92 10.90 -8.50 13.33
C GLU A 92 9.81 -7.42 13.42
N VAL A 93 10.09 -6.37 14.17
CA VAL A 93 9.17 -5.26 14.39
C VAL A 93 9.88 -3.99 13.96
N TYR A 94 9.23 -3.20 13.12
CA TYR A 94 9.77 -1.96 12.62
C TYR A 94 8.86 -0.82 13.02
N LYS A 95 9.40 0.18 13.72
CA LYS A 95 8.67 1.41 13.98
C LYS A 95 8.40 2.15 12.67
N THR A 96 7.19 2.64 12.50
CA THR A 96 6.79 3.31 11.26
C THR A 96 5.88 4.51 11.52
N ALA A 97 5.79 5.39 10.52
CA ALA A 97 4.71 6.38 10.45
C ALA A 97 3.36 5.70 10.16
N ASP A 98 2.27 6.46 10.30
CA ASP A 98 0.91 6.02 9.97
C ASP A 98 0.85 5.47 8.53
N VAL A 99 0.18 4.33 8.35
CA VAL A 99 -0.02 3.67 7.05
C VAL A 99 -0.69 4.59 6.05
N GLN A 100 -1.68 5.36 6.49
CA GLN A 100 -2.37 6.30 5.60
C GLN A 100 -1.40 7.37 5.10
N LEU A 101 -0.51 7.84 5.98
CA LEU A 101 0.52 8.79 5.64
C LEU A 101 1.52 8.18 4.66
N LEU A 102 1.99 6.94 4.88
CA LEU A 102 2.88 6.24 3.94
C LEU A 102 2.25 6.08 2.56
N GLN A 103 0.96 5.70 2.50
CA GLN A 103 0.23 5.56 1.23
C GLN A 103 0.07 6.90 0.53
N GLN A 104 -0.26 7.96 1.27
CA GLN A 104 -0.36 9.32 0.72
C GLN A 104 1.00 9.82 0.18
N GLN A 105 2.08 9.64 0.95
CA GLN A 105 3.44 9.99 0.56
C GLN A 105 3.83 9.29 -0.74
N SER A 106 3.50 8.00 -0.85
CA SER A 106 3.79 7.22 -2.06
C SER A 106 3.18 7.84 -3.32
N ASN A 107 2.03 8.50 -3.22
CA ASN A 107 1.39 9.12 -4.38
C ASN A 107 1.99 10.49 -4.73
N GLN A 108 2.58 11.19 -3.77
CA GLN A 108 3.14 12.55 -3.94
C GLN A 108 4.57 12.53 -4.50
N THR A 109 5.26 11.39 -4.45
CA THR A 109 6.70 11.28 -4.73
C THR A 109 7.00 10.62 -6.08
N ARG A 110 6.06 10.73 -7.03
CA ARG A 110 6.19 10.17 -8.37
C ARG A 110 6.87 11.17 -9.29
N VAL A 111 7.95 10.73 -9.93
CA VAL A 111 8.74 11.50 -10.88
C VAL A 111 8.86 10.74 -12.18
N LYS A 112 9.04 11.43 -13.30
CA LYS A 112 9.27 10.81 -14.61
C LYS A 112 10.64 11.21 -15.13
N ASP A 113 11.35 10.27 -15.77
CA ASP A 113 12.53 10.65 -16.54
C ASP A 113 12.15 11.28 -17.88
N SER A 114 13.16 11.78 -18.60
CA SER A 114 13.01 12.35 -19.94
C SER A 114 12.44 11.39 -20.99
N PHE A 115 12.43 10.08 -20.70
CA PHE A 115 11.85 9.04 -21.57
C PHE A 115 10.42 8.66 -21.15
N GLY A 116 9.84 9.37 -20.18
CA GLY A 116 8.50 9.11 -19.66
C GLY A 116 8.39 7.89 -18.74
N ARG A 117 9.50 7.27 -18.34
CA ARG A 117 9.48 6.19 -17.34
C ARG A 117 9.20 6.77 -15.97
N GLY A 118 8.21 6.23 -15.28
CA GLY A 118 7.85 6.65 -13.93
C GLY A 118 8.73 5.99 -12.88
N TYR A 119 9.16 6.79 -11.91
CA TYR A 119 9.83 6.33 -10.70
C TYR A 119 9.05 6.88 -9.50
N GLN A 120 9.13 6.17 -8.39
CA GLN A 120 8.51 6.55 -7.14
C GLN A 120 9.57 6.46 -6.05
N LEU A 121 9.83 7.58 -5.38
CA LEU A 121 10.73 7.62 -4.23
C LEU A 121 9.89 7.44 -2.97
N GLN A 122 10.17 6.43 -2.16
CA GLN A 122 9.40 6.18 -0.94
C GLN A 122 10.32 5.89 0.24
N PRO A 123 9.88 6.11 1.48
CA PRO A 123 10.64 5.71 2.65
C PRO A 123 10.80 4.19 2.63
N ALA A 124 11.96 3.70 3.07
CA ALA A 124 12.26 2.28 3.08
C ALA A 124 11.20 1.45 3.79
N ALA A 125 10.60 1.97 4.87
CA ALA A 125 9.52 1.31 5.63
C ALA A 125 8.33 0.90 4.75
N SER A 126 8.08 1.62 3.65
CA SER A 126 7.01 1.32 2.70
C SER A 126 7.24 0.00 1.96
N LEU A 127 8.50 -0.47 1.85
CA LEU A 127 8.82 -1.77 1.24
C LEU A 127 8.32 -2.94 2.07
N LEU A 128 8.25 -2.76 3.38
CA LEU A 128 7.78 -3.80 4.29
C LEU A 128 6.29 -4.09 4.10
N LEU A 129 5.53 -3.16 3.50
CA LEU A 129 4.09 -3.31 3.24
C LEU A 129 3.75 -4.09 1.97
N GLY A 130 4.75 -4.63 1.26
CA GLY A 130 4.51 -5.59 0.18
C GLY A 130 4.12 -4.99 -1.17
N ASN A 131 4.48 -3.73 -1.44
CA ASN A 131 4.38 -3.19 -2.79
C ASN A 131 5.36 -3.96 -3.69
N GLY A 132 4.84 -4.88 -4.51
CA GLY A 132 5.59 -5.74 -5.42
C GLY A 132 6.29 -5.02 -6.58
N ASN A 133 6.63 -3.74 -6.40
CA ASN A 133 7.33 -2.96 -7.38
C ASN A 133 8.79 -3.41 -7.49
N ASP A 134 9.34 -3.25 -8.69
CA ASP A 134 10.76 -3.44 -8.94
C ASP A 134 11.54 -2.31 -8.27
N ILE A 135 12.36 -2.68 -7.28
CA ILE A 135 13.18 -1.72 -6.53
C ILE A 135 14.50 -1.57 -7.26
N LYS A 136 14.81 -0.33 -7.68
CA LYS A 136 16.13 0.01 -8.17
C LYS A 136 17.07 0.21 -6.99
N GLN A 137 18.02 -0.70 -6.82
CA GLN A 137 19.08 -0.56 -5.82
C GLN A 137 20.08 0.50 -6.28
N ILE A 138 20.41 1.43 -5.39
CA ILE A 138 21.46 2.44 -5.59
C ILE A 138 22.54 2.14 -4.57
N ARG A 139 23.74 1.78 -5.03
CA ARG A 139 24.82 1.28 -4.13
C ARG A 139 25.97 2.27 -3.96
N SER A 140 25.98 3.35 -4.73
CA SER A 140 27.09 4.29 -4.75
C SER A 140 26.62 5.72 -4.93
N LYS A 141 27.44 6.67 -4.45
CA LYS A 141 27.23 8.09 -4.62
C LYS A 141 27.10 8.50 -6.09
N THR A 142 28.02 8.03 -6.92
CA THR A 142 28.01 8.32 -8.36
C THR A 142 26.75 7.80 -9.04
N GLU A 143 26.25 6.61 -8.67
CA GLU A 143 25.00 6.08 -9.20
C GLU A 143 23.79 6.93 -8.78
N ALA A 144 23.75 7.39 -7.53
CA ALA A 144 22.69 8.26 -7.03
C ALA A 144 22.68 9.62 -7.76
N GLU A 145 23.86 10.23 -7.96
CA GLU A 145 24.02 11.49 -8.69
C GLU A 145 23.56 11.36 -10.16
N LEU A 146 24.01 10.30 -10.85
CA LEU A 146 23.57 10.01 -12.21
C LEU A 146 22.06 9.76 -12.29
N PHE A 147 21.48 9.13 -11.27
CA PHE A 147 20.04 8.91 -11.20
C PHE A 147 19.27 10.24 -11.06
N ILE A 148 19.71 11.14 -10.18
CA ILE A 148 19.08 12.45 -10.01
C ILE A 148 19.21 13.28 -11.29
N GLN A 149 20.39 13.28 -11.91
CA GLN A 149 20.62 13.98 -13.19
C GLN A 149 19.67 13.48 -14.28
N LYS A 150 19.46 12.15 -14.36
CA LYS A 150 18.53 11.52 -15.30
C LYS A 150 17.08 11.97 -15.11
N LEU A 151 16.68 12.28 -13.87
CA LEU A 151 15.34 12.77 -13.57
C LEU A 151 15.16 14.27 -13.88
N SER A 152 16.27 15.00 -14.07
CA SER A 152 16.26 16.44 -14.38
C SER A 152 15.43 17.25 -13.37
N LEU A 153 15.56 16.91 -12.09
CA LEU A 153 14.88 17.59 -10.98
C LEU A 153 15.66 18.86 -10.59
N ASP A 154 14.95 19.95 -10.33
CA ASP A 154 15.52 21.15 -9.72
C ASP A 154 15.58 21.02 -8.18
N ASP A 155 16.32 21.92 -7.54
CA ASP A 155 16.52 21.88 -6.09
C ASP A 155 15.21 22.09 -5.30
N ASP A 156 14.23 22.80 -5.86
CA ASP A 156 12.91 22.98 -5.24
C ASP A 156 12.10 21.68 -5.27
N ALA A 157 12.02 20.99 -6.42
CA ALA A 157 11.38 19.69 -6.52
C ALA A 157 12.07 18.65 -5.62
N ILE A 158 13.40 18.66 -5.54
CA ILE A 158 14.14 17.79 -4.62
C ILE A 158 13.77 18.11 -3.17
N SER A 159 13.70 19.40 -2.79
CA SER A 159 13.30 19.83 -1.45
C SER A 159 11.88 19.40 -1.11
N GLN A 160 10.95 19.51 -2.06
CA GLN A 160 9.57 19.04 -1.91
C GLN A 160 9.51 17.52 -1.74
N LEU A 161 10.30 16.75 -2.51
CA LEU A 161 10.40 15.29 -2.37
C LEU A 161 10.96 14.89 -1.00
N LEU A 162 12.02 15.55 -0.53
CA LEU A 162 12.61 15.27 0.79
C LEU A 162 11.61 15.56 1.91
N LYS A 163 10.92 16.71 1.83
CA LYS A 163 9.87 17.09 2.79
C LYS A 163 8.70 16.11 2.77
N ALA A 164 8.25 15.71 1.57
CA ALA A 164 7.16 14.73 1.42
C ALA A 164 7.53 13.39 2.07
N ASN A 165 8.81 13.02 2.12
CA ASN A 165 9.27 11.79 2.77
C ASN A 165 9.76 11.97 4.22
N ASN A 166 9.57 13.15 4.82
CA ASN A 166 10.08 13.50 6.16
C ASN A 166 11.61 13.34 6.32
N VAL A 167 12.38 13.50 5.25
CA VAL A 167 13.84 13.48 5.30
C VAL A 167 14.35 14.87 5.66
N ASN A 168 14.74 15.04 6.92
CA ASN A 168 15.29 16.31 7.43
C ASN A 168 16.82 16.25 7.39
N SER A 169 17.44 17.03 6.51
CA SER A 169 18.89 17.14 6.41
C SER A 169 19.31 18.61 6.34
N PRO A 170 20.40 19.01 7.03
CA PRO A 170 20.95 20.36 6.92
C PRO A 170 21.75 20.58 5.63
N LYS A 171 21.95 19.53 4.82
CA LYS A 171 22.73 19.57 3.57
C LYS A 171 21.92 20.21 2.42
N PRO A 172 22.59 20.65 1.33
CA PRO A 172 21.90 21.04 0.11
C PRO A 172 20.94 19.94 -0.39
N PRO A 173 19.80 20.28 -1.02
CA PRO A 173 18.75 19.32 -1.37
C PRO A 173 19.26 18.12 -2.18
N SER A 174 20.08 18.36 -3.20
CA SER A 174 20.68 17.30 -4.03
C SER A 174 21.57 16.37 -3.22
N GLU A 175 22.45 16.89 -2.36
CA GLU A 175 23.33 16.08 -1.49
C GLU A 175 22.55 15.32 -0.41
N ALA A 176 21.50 15.93 0.13
CA ALA A 176 20.58 15.28 1.07
C ALA A 176 19.87 14.09 0.41
N LEU A 177 19.36 14.25 -0.81
CA LEU A 177 18.72 13.17 -1.56
C LEU A 177 19.70 12.05 -1.91
N VAL A 178 20.91 12.39 -2.34
CA VAL A 178 21.98 11.41 -2.58
C VAL A 178 22.30 10.61 -1.31
N SER A 179 22.47 11.30 -0.17
CA SER A 179 22.75 10.66 1.12
C SER A 179 21.61 9.69 1.48
N ALA A 180 20.36 10.16 1.46
CA ALA A 180 19.19 9.35 1.81
C ALA A 180 19.00 8.11 0.92
N LEU A 181 19.38 8.18 -0.36
CA LEU A 181 19.35 7.04 -1.27
C LEU A 181 20.46 6.02 -0.99
N ILE A 182 21.66 6.47 -0.62
CA ILE A 182 22.80 5.60 -0.29
C ILE A 182 22.61 4.94 1.07
N ASP A 183 22.20 5.73 2.06
CA ASP A 183 21.90 5.27 3.42
C ASP A 183 20.66 4.34 3.41
N GLY A 184 19.92 4.36 2.31
CA GLY A 184 18.76 3.51 2.03
C GLY A 184 17.53 3.92 2.82
N GLU A 185 17.52 5.11 3.42
CA GLU A 185 16.34 5.73 4.02
C GLU A 185 15.23 5.92 2.98
N LEU A 186 15.63 6.28 1.75
CA LEU A 186 14.78 6.35 0.58
C LEU A 186 15.11 5.23 -0.40
N VAL A 187 14.06 4.68 -1.00
CA VAL A 187 14.17 3.65 -2.03
C VAL A 187 13.43 4.07 -3.29
N VAL A 188 13.98 3.67 -4.43
CA VAL A 188 13.41 3.98 -5.73
C VAL A 188 12.66 2.77 -6.25
N SER A 189 11.36 2.90 -6.46
CA SER A 189 10.54 1.92 -7.16
C SER A 189 10.33 2.35 -8.60
N VAL A 190 10.49 1.42 -9.54
CA VAL A 190 10.16 1.65 -10.96
C VAL A 190 8.68 1.40 -11.14
N LEU A 191 7.95 2.40 -11.64
CA LEU A 191 6.53 2.26 -11.95
C LEU A 191 6.38 1.53 -13.29
N PRO A 192 5.43 0.57 -13.41
CA PRO A 192 5.17 -0.07 -14.68
C PRO A 192 4.76 0.99 -15.71
N PRO A 193 5.16 0.85 -16.99
CA PRO A 193 4.75 1.79 -18.02
C PRO A 193 3.23 1.83 -18.07
N VAL A 194 2.67 3.04 -18.04
CA VAL A 194 1.22 3.23 -18.20
C VAL A 194 0.87 2.63 -19.55
N ARG A 195 0.20 1.48 -19.53
CA ARG A 195 -0.35 0.90 -20.75
C ARG A 195 -1.32 1.93 -21.28
N LYS A 196 -0.94 2.62 -22.38
CA LYS A 196 -1.90 3.43 -23.11
C LYS A 196 -3.09 2.51 -23.36
N PRO A 197 -4.33 2.89 -23.00
CA PRO A 197 -5.49 2.08 -23.33
C PRO A 197 -5.36 1.79 -24.82
N VAL A 198 -5.36 0.50 -25.14
CA VAL A 198 -5.30 0.05 -26.54
C VAL A 198 -6.66 0.41 -27.12
N SER A 199 -6.86 1.69 -27.45
CA SER A 199 -8.00 2.11 -28.26
C SER A 199 -7.74 1.58 -29.66
N LYS A 200 -8.08 0.30 -29.85
CA LYS A 200 -8.28 -0.36 -31.14
C LYS A 200 -9.65 0.03 -31.71
N THR A 201 -9.89 1.33 -31.79
CA THR A 201 -10.77 1.92 -32.77
C THR A 201 -9.82 2.80 -33.58
N GLU A 202 -9.51 2.51 -34.83
CA GLU A 202 -10.45 2.78 -35.93
C GLU A 202 -11.40 3.92 -35.56
N PHE A 203 -10.83 5.05 -35.14
CA PHE A 203 -11.44 6.34 -35.38
C PHE A 203 -11.38 6.52 -36.90
N VAL A 204 -12.40 6.00 -37.59
CA VAL A 204 -12.79 6.53 -38.89
C VAL A 204 -13.13 7.99 -38.61
N GLU A 205 -12.26 8.88 -39.07
CA GLU A 205 -12.47 10.30 -39.14
C GLU A 205 -13.63 10.53 -40.14
N GLN A 206 -14.87 10.31 -39.68
CA GLN A 206 -16.04 10.67 -40.43
C GLN A 206 -16.11 12.19 -40.38
N ALA A 207 -15.58 12.81 -41.44
CA ALA A 207 -15.76 14.21 -41.74
C ALA A 207 -17.25 14.50 -41.87
N MET A 208 -17.89 14.87 -40.75
CA MET A 208 -19.18 15.55 -40.78
C MET A 208 -18.93 17.00 -41.22
N THR A 209 -18.86 17.20 -42.53
CA THR A 209 -19.27 18.46 -43.12
C THR A 209 -20.78 18.58 -42.96
N LEU A 210 -21.24 19.45 -42.05
CA LEU A 210 -22.56 20.05 -42.17
C LEU A 210 -22.56 21.47 -41.59
N ASN A 211 -22.49 22.41 -42.53
CA ASN A 211 -23.06 23.75 -42.39
C ASN A 211 -24.54 23.62 -42.01
N GLU A 212 -24.93 24.10 -40.83
CA GLU A 212 -26.25 24.72 -40.66
C GLU A 212 -26.26 25.64 -39.42
N PRO A 213 -26.52 26.95 -39.57
CA PRO A 213 -26.69 27.84 -38.43
C PRO A 213 -28.15 27.76 -37.94
N ALA A 214 -28.35 27.11 -36.78
CA ALA A 214 -29.64 27.09 -36.10
C ALA A 214 -29.82 28.30 -35.15
N PRO A 215 -31.05 28.80 -34.99
CA PRO A 215 -31.35 30.13 -34.48
C PRO A 215 -31.31 30.22 -32.95
N VAL A 216 -31.02 31.44 -32.48
CA VAL A 216 -31.06 31.87 -31.08
C VAL A 216 -32.51 31.83 -30.58
N ALA A 217 -32.75 31.09 -29.49
CA ALA A 217 -33.96 31.23 -28.68
C ALA A 217 -33.62 31.18 -27.18
N PRO A 218 -34.44 31.82 -26.33
CA PRO A 218 -33.98 32.49 -25.12
C PRO A 218 -33.99 31.63 -23.85
N SER A 219 -33.12 32.05 -22.94
CA SER A 219 -33.01 31.63 -21.54
C SER A 219 -34.34 31.74 -20.79
N ASN A 220 -34.76 30.66 -20.15
CA ASN A 220 -35.73 30.68 -19.06
C ASN A 220 -35.10 30.09 -17.79
N HIS A 221 -34.96 30.98 -16.81
CA HIS A 221 -34.73 30.68 -15.40
C HIS A 221 -35.94 29.97 -14.77
N ASP A 222 -35.67 29.34 -13.62
CA ASP A 222 -36.60 28.95 -12.55
C ASP A 222 -37.41 27.65 -12.67
N LYS A 223 -36.89 26.58 -12.03
CA LYS A 223 -37.58 25.92 -10.90
C LYS A 223 -36.70 24.83 -10.27
N ALA A 224 -36.23 25.10 -9.06
CA ALA A 224 -35.74 24.06 -8.16
C ALA A 224 -36.95 23.26 -7.63
N ALA A 225 -36.97 21.96 -7.91
CA ALA A 225 -37.87 21.00 -7.27
C ALA A 225 -37.20 20.42 -6.01
N PRO A 226 -37.95 20.21 -4.91
CA PRO A 226 -37.42 19.55 -3.73
C PRO A 226 -37.23 18.05 -4.00
N VAL A 227 -36.01 17.56 -3.77
CA VAL A 227 -35.66 16.14 -3.80
C VAL A 227 -36.23 15.50 -2.54
N SER A 228 -37.31 14.73 -2.68
CA SER A 228 -37.81 13.85 -1.64
C SER A 228 -36.92 12.62 -1.53
N ASN A 229 -36.13 12.54 -0.45
CA ASN A 229 -35.47 11.31 -0.01
C ASN A 229 -36.50 10.40 0.66
N ASP A 230 -37.22 9.61 -0.14
CA ASP A 230 -37.88 8.38 0.33
C ASP A 230 -37.09 7.19 -0.21
N ARG A 231 -35.97 6.87 0.46
CA ARG A 231 -35.35 5.55 0.36
C ARG A 231 -36.04 4.65 1.37
N SER A 232 -37.04 3.92 0.92
CA SER A 232 -37.60 2.79 1.65
C SER A 232 -36.69 1.59 1.42
N ASP A 233 -35.75 1.37 2.34
CA ASP A 233 -34.79 0.24 2.34
C ASP A 233 -35.49 -1.14 2.44
N ASN A 234 -36.82 -1.19 2.57
CA ASN A 234 -37.59 -2.44 2.63
C ASN A 234 -38.03 -2.98 1.26
N GLY A 235 -37.99 -2.17 0.19
CA GLY A 235 -38.37 -2.64 -1.16
C GLY A 235 -37.30 -3.54 -1.80
N ASP A 236 -36.04 -3.29 -1.49
CA ASP A 236 -34.91 -3.98 -2.13
C ASP A 236 -34.73 -5.42 -1.61
N ALA A 237 -35.13 -5.70 -0.37
CA ALA A 237 -35.03 -7.04 0.21
C ALA A 237 -36.02 -8.03 -0.43
N GLU A 238 -37.25 -7.60 -0.72
CA GLU A 238 -38.28 -8.45 -1.33
C GLU A 238 -37.96 -8.76 -2.80
N ALA A 239 -37.39 -7.79 -3.51
CA ALA A 239 -36.90 -7.98 -4.88
C ALA A 239 -35.73 -8.98 -4.96
N LEU A 240 -34.81 -8.94 -4.00
CA LEU A 240 -33.67 -9.88 -3.94
C LEU A 240 -34.09 -11.30 -3.57
N MET A 241 -35.07 -11.47 -2.66
CA MET A 241 -35.63 -12.79 -2.35
C MET A 241 -36.32 -13.42 -3.57
N LYS A 242 -37.11 -12.65 -4.29
CA LYS A 242 -37.82 -13.16 -5.48
C LYS A 242 -36.87 -13.56 -6.60
N ALA A 243 -35.79 -12.81 -6.83
CA ALA A 243 -34.76 -13.19 -7.79
C ALA A 243 -34.01 -14.48 -7.40
N ALA A 244 -33.84 -14.75 -6.10
CA ALA A 244 -33.26 -16.00 -5.62
C ALA A 244 -34.21 -17.20 -5.82
N GLU A 245 -35.52 -17.01 -5.61
CA GLU A 245 -36.54 -18.03 -5.87
C GLU A 245 -36.71 -18.34 -7.37
N ASP A 246 -36.67 -17.31 -8.22
CA ASP A 246 -36.79 -17.45 -9.68
C ASP A 246 -35.51 -18.03 -10.34
N GLY A 247 -34.43 -18.21 -9.57
CA GLY A 247 -33.18 -18.81 -10.03
C GLY A 247 -32.46 -17.96 -11.09
N THR A 248 -32.63 -16.63 -11.03
CA THR A 248 -32.01 -15.71 -11.99
C THR A 248 -30.49 -15.75 -11.83
N PRO A 249 -29.72 -16.07 -12.88
CA PRO A 249 -28.26 -16.14 -12.78
C PRO A 249 -27.70 -14.75 -12.46
N PHE A 250 -26.97 -14.65 -11.35
CA PHE A 250 -26.41 -13.38 -10.84
C PHE A 250 -25.14 -12.93 -11.58
N CYS A 251 -24.64 -13.73 -12.52
CA CYS A 251 -23.52 -13.32 -13.36
C CYS A 251 -23.64 -13.88 -14.79
N GLU A 252 -23.08 -13.11 -15.72
CA GLU A 252 -23.03 -13.39 -17.16
C GLU A 252 -22.36 -14.77 -17.44
N GLU A 253 -21.44 -15.20 -16.58
CA GLU A 253 -20.78 -16.51 -16.65
C GLU A 253 -21.74 -17.69 -16.38
N CYS A 254 -22.67 -17.53 -15.44
CA CYS A 254 -23.69 -18.55 -15.15
C CYS A 254 -24.73 -18.66 -16.28
N GLU A 255 -25.04 -17.57 -16.96
CA GLU A 255 -25.93 -17.58 -18.13
C GLU A 255 -25.29 -18.28 -19.33
N ASN A 256 -23.99 -18.01 -19.57
CA ASN A 256 -23.21 -18.68 -20.60
C ASN A 256 -23.02 -20.19 -20.34
N ALA A 257 -22.92 -20.61 -19.08
CA ALA A 257 -22.84 -22.03 -18.73
C ALA A 257 -24.16 -22.78 -19.01
N LYS A 258 -25.31 -22.09 -18.95
CA LYS A 258 -26.64 -22.68 -19.19
C LYS A 258 -26.95 -22.83 -20.67
N SER A 259 -26.43 -21.95 -21.53
CA SER A 259 -26.58 -22.04 -22.99
C SER A 259 -25.62 -23.04 -23.65
N ALA A 260 -24.59 -23.49 -22.92
CA ALA A 260 -23.63 -24.49 -23.37
C ALA A 260 -24.02 -25.95 -23.04
N ALA A 261 -25.15 -26.17 -22.34
CA ALA A 261 -25.68 -27.49 -21.98
C ALA A 261 -26.92 -27.84 -22.82
#